data_AF-A0A520GXA6-F1
#
_entry.id   AF-A0A520GXA6-F1
#
_cell.length_a   1.000
_cell.length_b   1.000
_cell.length_c   1.000
_cell.angle_alpha   90.00
_cell.angle_beta   90.00
_cell.angle_gamma   90.00
#
_symmetry.space_group_name_H-M   'P 1'
#
loop_
_entity.id
_entity.type
_entity.pdbx_description
1 polymer ?
#
loop_
_entity_poly.entity_id
_entity_poly.type
_entity_poly.pdbx_seq_one_letter_code
_entity_poly.pdbx_strand_id
1 'polypeptide(L)' 'MPDLIATRGMTYATRALQAGDPFQASNQDARILIAIKKARPAAEADVAAPAAPATPATPAAPEHPAAIEQLRDQAARL' A
#
# COMPACT_ATOMS: atom_id res chain seq x y z
N MET A 1 13.25 -10.19 -22.80
CA MET A 1 13.43 -8.90 -22.11
C MET A 1 12.69 -9.02 -20.78
N PRO A 2 13.29 -8.70 -19.62
CA PRO A 2 12.63 -8.84 -18.32
C PRO A 2 11.50 -7.82 -18.12
N ASP A 3 10.39 -8.29 -17.54
CA ASP A 3 9.28 -7.46 -17.08
C ASP A 3 9.55 -6.90 -15.69
N LEU A 4 9.35 -5.59 -15.54
CA LEU A 4 9.61 -4.83 -14.33
C LEU A 4 8.40 -3.98 -13.96
N ILE A 5 8.31 -3.64 -12.67
CA ILE A 5 7.34 -2.70 -12.13
C ILE A 5 8.10 -1.47 -11.66
N ALA A 6 7.73 -0.28 -12.13
CA ALA A 6 8.33 0.96 -11.67
C ALA A 6 7.94 1.21 -10.21
N THR A 7 8.90 1.61 -9.37
CA THR A 7 8.64 1.88 -7.94
C THR A 7 8.38 3.36 -7.68
N ARG A 8 8.78 4.23 -8.61
CA ARG A 8 8.58 5.68 -8.54
C ARG A 8 8.39 6.27 -9.94
N GLY A 9 7.88 7.50 -10.01
CA GLY A 9 7.77 8.26 -11.26
C GLY A 9 9.10 8.40 -11.98
N MET A 10 9.16 7.95 -13.24
CA MET A 10 10.33 8.12 -14.10
C MET A 10 9.97 8.07 -15.58
N THR A 11 10.85 8.60 -16.43
CA THR A 11 10.77 8.39 -17.87
C THR A 11 11.73 7.26 -18.27
N TYR A 12 11.23 6.29 -19.05
CA TYR A 12 12.04 5.25 -19.68
C TYR A 12 11.74 5.20 -21.18
N ALA A 13 12.79 5.17 -21.99
CA ALA A 13 12.72 5.45 -23.43
C ALA A 13 11.98 6.78 -23.69
N THR A 14 10.77 6.72 -24.25
CA THR A 14 9.90 7.88 -24.52
C THR A 14 8.64 7.89 -23.66
N ARG A 15 8.51 6.96 -22.72
CA ARG A 15 7.30 6.78 -21.91
C ARG A 15 7.52 7.26 -20.48
N ALA A 16 6.59 8.08 -20.00
CA ALA A 16 6.48 8.40 -18.57
C ALA A 16 5.79 7.24 -17.84
N LEU A 17 6.45 6.71 -16.81
CA LEU A 17 6.00 5.61 -15.98
C LEU A 17 5.72 6.13 -14.56
N GLN A 18 4.67 5.59 -13.94
CA GLN A 18 4.30 5.87 -12.55
C GLN A 18 4.67 4.69 -11.65
N ALA A 19 4.69 4.92 -10.34
CA ALA A 19 4.84 3.83 -9.39
C ALA A 19 3.72 2.80 -9.58
N GLY A 20 4.08 1.52 -9.69
CA GLY A 20 3.18 0.43 -10.01
C GLY A 20 3.02 0.13 -11.50
N ASP A 21 3.48 0.99 -12.42
CA ASP A 21 3.30 0.76 -13.85
C ASP A 21 4.25 -0.36 -14.34
N PRO A 22 3.72 -1.39 -15.02
CA PRO A 22 4.55 -2.44 -15.60
C PRO A 22 5.22 -1.95 -16.89
N PHE A 23 6.49 -2.31 -17.08
CA PHE A 23 7.25 -1.99 -18.28
C PHE A 23 8.32 -3.04 -18.57
N GLN A 24 8.74 -3.11 -19.83
CA GLN A 24 9.83 -3.99 -20.26
C GLN A 24 11.12 -3.20 -20.42
N ALA A 25 12.21 -3.78 -19.95
CA ALA A 25 13.55 -3.21 -20.07
C ALA A 25 14.53 -4.22 -20.65
N SER A 26 15.63 -3.71 -21.20
CA SER A 26 16.78 -4.54 -21.57
C SER A 26 17.42 -5.17 -20.33
N ASN A 27 18.09 -6.31 -20.47
CA ASN A 27 18.75 -7.00 -19.34
C ASN A 27 19.73 -6.09 -18.57
N GLN A 28 20.47 -5.24 -19.29
CA GLN A 28 21.40 -4.29 -18.70
C GLN A 28 20.67 -3.21 -17.90
N ASP A 29 19.66 -2.57 -18.51
CA ASP A 29 18.86 -1.53 -17.86
C ASP A 29 18.11 -2.07 -16.65
N ALA A 30 17.58 -3.29 -16.73
CA ALA A 30 16.89 -3.94 -15.62
C ALA A 30 17.78 -4.04 -14.38
N ARG A 31 19.03 -4.49 -14.55
CA ARG A 31 20.01 -4.55 -13.45
C ARG A 31 20.26 -3.18 -12.84
N ILE A 32 20.45 -2.16 -13.68
CA ILE A 32 20.70 -0.79 -13.23
C ILE A 32 19.50 -0.25 -12.46
N LEU A 33 18.29 -0.36 -13.03
CA LEU A 33 17.05 0.16 -12.47
C LEU A 33 16.69 -0.49 -11.14
N ILE A 34 16.96 -1.79 -10.99
CA ILE A 34 16.81 -2.52 -9.73
C ILE A 34 17.87 -2.05 -8.72
N ALA A 35 19.15 -1.95 -9.12
CA ALA A 35 20.23 -1.52 -8.23
C ALA A 35 20.00 -0.11 -7.66
N ILE A 36 19.42 0.80 -8.46
CA ILE A 36 19.06 2.15 -8.03
C ILE A 36 17.64 2.26 -7.46
N LYS A 37 16.97 1.11 -7.21
CA LYS A 37 15.64 1.01 -6.59
C LYS A 37 14.52 1.78 -7.32
N LYS A 38 14.64 1.97 -8.64
CA LYS A 38 13.61 2.59 -9.50
C LYS A 38 12.63 1.59 -10.09
N ALA A 39 12.96 0.30 -10.06
CA ALA A 39 12.12 -0.76 -10.56
C ALA A 39 12.32 -2.04 -9.73
N ARG A 40 11.34 -2.94 -9.75
CA ARG A 40 11.40 -4.28 -9.16
C ARG A 40 11.00 -5.35 -10.18
N PRO A 41 11.53 -6.58 -10.10
CA PRO A 41 11.09 -7.67 -10.97
C PRO A 41 9.60 -7.95 -10.80
N ALA A 42 8.87 -8.07 -11.92
CA ALA A 42 7.44 -8.36 -11.91
C ALA A 42 7.14 -9.79 -11.39
N ALA A 43 8.10 -10.72 -11.50
CA ALA A 43 7.98 -12.08 -10.99
C ALA A 43 7.94 -12.18 -9.45
N GLU A 44 8.36 -11.12 -8.73
CA GLU A 44 8.24 -11.01 -7.26
C GLU A 44 6.95 -10.31 -6.83
N ALA A 45 5.98 -10.16 -7.74
CA ALA A 45 4.65 -9.62 -7.42
C ALA A 45 3.69 -10.68 -6.83
N ASP A 46 4.20 -11.82 -6.36
CA ASP A 46 3.46 -12.71 -5.49
C ASP A 46 3.86 -12.39 -4.04
N VAL A 47 2.88 -11.97 -3.22
CA VAL A 47 3.01 -11.58 -1.80
C VAL A 47 3.47 -10.13 -1.51
N ALA A 48 2.74 -9.14 -2.02
CA ALA A 48 2.58 -7.87 -1.30
C ALA A 48 1.14 -7.33 -1.48
N ALA A 49 0.24 -7.94 -0.69
CA ALA A 49 -1.03 -7.45 -0.15
C ALA A 49 -1.94 -6.54 -1.01
N PRO A 50 -3.23 -6.91 -1.18
CA PRO A 50 -4.26 -5.94 -1.57
C PRO A 50 -4.49 -4.97 -0.39
N ALA A 51 -3.96 -3.76 -0.48
CA ALA A 51 -4.28 -2.65 0.43
C ALA A 51 -4.51 -1.40 -0.43
N ALA A 52 -5.68 -0.78 -0.49
CA ALA A 52 -6.95 -0.99 0.20
C ALA A 52 -8.08 -0.52 -0.76
N PRO A 53 -9.32 -1.02 -0.62
CA PRO A 53 -10.45 -0.29 -1.19
C PRO A 53 -10.44 1.11 -0.58
N ALA A 54 -10.61 2.14 -1.41
CA ALA A 54 -10.85 3.49 -0.95
C ALA A 54 -11.96 3.44 0.11
N THR A 55 -11.64 3.80 1.34
CA THR A 55 -12.62 3.99 2.41
C THR A 55 -13.66 4.99 1.90
N PRO A 56 -14.94 4.62 1.76
CA PRO A 56 -15.98 5.64 1.68
C PRO A 56 -15.93 6.42 3.00
N ALA A 57 -16.08 7.73 2.87
CA ALA A 57 -16.08 8.68 3.96
C ALA A 57 -17.02 8.27 5.10
N THR A 58 -16.65 8.73 6.30
CA THR A 58 -17.49 8.93 7.49
C THR A 58 -17.78 7.67 8.33
N PRO A 59 -16.97 7.40 9.37
CA PRO A 59 -17.55 6.86 10.58
C PRO A 59 -18.32 8.00 11.25
N ALA A 60 -19.64 8.00 11.06
CA ALA A 60 -20.51 8.73 11.95
C ALA A 60 -20.20 8.23 13.37
N ALA A 61 -19.84 9.16 14.24
CA ALA A 61 -19.80 8.94 15.67
C ALA A 61 -21.17 8.40 16.14
N PRO A 62 -21.20 7.34 16.96
CA PRO A 62 -22.18 7.22 18.01
C PRO A 62 -21.49 7.55 19.33
N GLU A 63 -21.77 8.75 19.80
CA GLU A 63 -21.66 9.09 21.20
C GLU A 63 -22.49 8.09 22.03
N HIS A 64 -21.85 7.30 22.89
CA HIS A 64 -22.53 6.65 24.00
C HIS A 64 -21.63 6.71 25.25
N PRO A 65 -21.68 7.80 26.04
CA PRO A 65 -20.99 7.91 27.32
C PRO A 65 -21.78 7.24 28.47
N ALA A 66 -22.38 6.06 28.27
CA ALA A 66 -23.30 5.47 29.25
C ALA A 66 -22.76 4.27 30.05
N ALA A 67 -21.59 3.71 29.69
CA ALA A 67 -21.11 2.45 30.30
C ALA A 67 -20.31 2.63 31.61
N ILE A 68 -19.93 3.86 31.98
CA ILE A 68 -19.01 4.09 33.11
C ILE A 68 -19.74 4.06 34.47
N GLU A 69 -21.06 4.33 34.51
CA GLU A 69 -21.80 4.47 35.77
C GLU A 69 -22.24 3.12 36.37
N GLN A 70 -22.55 2.12 35.54
CA GLN A 70 -23.00 0.80 36.01
C GLN A 70 -21.90 0.01 36.76
N LEU A 71 -20.62 0.29 36.48
CA LEU A 71 -19.53 -0.37 37.19
C LEU A 71 -19.35 0.16 38.62
N ARG A 72 -19.72 1.42 38.87
CA ARG A 72 -19.61 2.04 40.20
C ARG A 72 -20.67 1.51 41.16
N ASP A 73 -21.87 1.22 40.66
CA ASP A 73 -22.97 0.69 41.49
C ASP A 73 -22.75 -0.77 41.92
N GLN A 74 -22.10 -1.59 41.08
CA GLN A 74 -21.79 -2.98 41.42
C GLN A 74 -20.74 -3.13 42.53
N ALA A 75 -19.79 -2.20 42.63
CA ALA A 75 -18.71 -2.27 43.61
C ALA A 75 -19.16 -1.92 45.05
N ALA A 76 -20.32 -1.28 45.22
CA ALA A 76 -20.87 -0.92 46.53
C ALA A 76 -21.76 -2.03 47.15
N ARG A 77 -21.97 -3.14 46.43
CA ARG A 77 -22.86 -4.24 46.82
C ARG A 77 -22.13 -5.52 47.28
N LEU A 78 -20.80 -5.48 47.35
CA LEU A 78 -19.92 -6.52 47.90
C LEU A 78 -19.35 -6.05 49.25
#